data_AF-A0A3D2FRU9-F1
#
_entry.id   AF-A0A3D2FRU9-F1
#
_cell.length_a   1.000
_cell.length_b   1.000
_cell.length_c   1.000
_cell.angle_alpha   90.00
_cell.angle_beta   90.00
_cell.angle_gamma   90.00
#
_symmetry.space_group_name_H-M   'P 1'
#
loop_
_entity.id
_entity.type
_entity.pdbx_description
1 polymer ?
#
loop_
_entity_poly.entity_id
_entity_poly.type
_entity_poly.pdbx_seq_one_letter_code
_entity_poly.pdbx_strand_id
1 'polypeptide(L)'
;MSRLLSKANCLALLPLLIASIFGGSPIKYAKPKLSDYGFFEGPMADHNPGPSVMPYDISAKLFSDYALKSRFIALPKGQQLVYQKDGTFKFPQESVLIKTFYYPNNFRNSDQGSRLIETRLLINTQEGWIGFPYVWNSEQTEAYLEIAGKRLNVSF
;
A
#
# COMPACT_ATOMS: atom_id res chain seq x y z
N MET A 1 7.31 3.99 -75.92
CA MET A 1 7.77 5.31 -75.41
C MET A 1 6.54 6.09 -74.94
N SER A 2 6.62 6.73 -73.77
CA SER A 2 5.69 7.75 -73.25
C SER A 2 4.28 7.35 -72.76
N ARG A 3 4.19 7.15 -71.44
CA ARG A 3 3.14 7.48 -70.44
C ARG A 3 1.67 7.68 -70.88
N LEU A 4 0.76 6.97 -70.17
CA LEU A 4 -0.59 7.43 -69.83
C LEU A 4 -0.99 6.90 -68.44
N LEU A 5 -1.76 7.74 -67.74
CA LEU A 5 -2.09 7.72 -66.31
C LEU A 5 -2.98 6.54 -65.88
N SER A 6 -2.87 6.13 -64.60
CA SER A 6 -4.04 5.69 -63.84
C SER A 6 -3.90 5.99 -62.34
N LYS A 7 -5.04 6.31 -61.75
CA LYS A 7 -5.27 6.98 -60.47
C LYS A 7 -5.26 6.01 -59.28
N ALA A 8 -5.05 6.61 -58.10
CA ALA A 8 -5.63 6.28 -56.80
C ALA A 8 -5.34 4.90 -56.19
N ASN A 9 -4.72 4.90 -55.00
CA ASN A 9 -5.52 4.62 -53.81
C ASN A 9 -4.91 5.18 -52.53
N CYS A 10 -5.80 5.84 -51.81
CA CYS A 10 -5.66 6.41 -50.49
C CYS A 10 -5.38 5.30 -49.48
N LEU A 11 -4.24 5.33 -48.79
CA LEU A 11 -4.08 4.67 -47.49
C LEU A 11 -3.88 5.76 -46.44
N ALA A 12 -4.99 6.31 -45.95
CA ALA A 12 -5.05 6.97 -44.66
C ALA A 12 -4.97 5.86 -43.58
N LEU A 13 -3.79 5.61 -43.04
CA LEU A 13 -3.59 4.76 -41.88
C LEU A 13 -3.61 5.63 -40.62
N LEU A 14 -4.74 5.52 -39.90
CA LEU A 14 -5.03 5.83 -38.50
C LEU A 14 -3.96 6.63 -37.71
N PRO A 15 -4.29 7.83 -37.17
CA PRO A 15 -3.49 8.35 -36.06
C PRO A 15 -3.70 7.45 -34.84
N LEU A 16 -2.62 6.80 -34.41
CA LEU A 16 -2.56 6.07 -33.15
C LEU A 16 -2.82 7.09 -32.03
N LEU A 17 -4.02 7.05 -31.47
CA LEU A 17 -4.45 7.93 -30.39
C LEU A 17 -3.69 7.52 -29.12
N ILE A 18 -2.51 8.11 -28.90
CA ILE A 18 -1.76 7.97 -27.64
C ILE A 18 -2.49 8.79 -26.58
N ALA A 19 -3.59 8.25 -26.07
CA ALA A 19 -4.22 8.73 -24.85
C ALA A 19 -3.58 8.05 -23.65
N SER A 20 -2.39 8.49 -23.29
CA SER A 20 -1.69 8.21 -22.03
C SER A 20 -0.58 9.26 -22.02
N ILE A 21 -0.60 10.30 -21.18
CA ILE A 21 0.04 10.31 -19.87
C ILE A 21 -0.48 11.58 -19.14
N PHE A 22 -1.51 11.48 -18.30
CA PHE A 22 -1.82 12.55 -17.34
C PHE A 22 -1.87 12.04 -15.89
N GLY A 23 -1.37 10.82 -15.64
CA GLY A 23 -1.13 10.31 -14.29
C GLY A 23 0.37 10.08 -14.08
N GLY A 24 0.99 10.82 -13.17
CA GLY A 24 2.36 10.53 -12.74
C GLY A 24 2.47 9.14 -12.09
N SER A 25 3.67 8.56 -12.05
CA SER A 25 3.88 7.25 -11.44
C SER A 25 3.39 7.23 -9.97
N PRO A 26 2.55 6.26 -9.55
CA PRO A 26 2.09 6.14 -8.17
C PRO A 26 3.23 6.07 -7.14
N ILE A 27 4.41 5.61 -7.58
CA ILE A 27 5.63 5.48 -6.78
C ILE A 27 6.03 6.80 -6.09
N LYS A 28 5.62 7.96 -6.64
CA LYS A 28 5.94 9.29 -6.08
C LYS A 28 5.40 9.50 -4.67
N TYR A 29 4.40 8.72 -4.26
CA TYR A 29 3.81 8.76 -2.92
C TYR A 29 4.45 7.79 -1.92
N ALA A 30 5.34 6.92 -2.39
CA ALA A 30 5.92 5.87 -1.56
C ALA A 30 7.38 6.16 -1.22
N LYS A 31 7.77 5.85 0.01
CA LYS A 31 9.17 5.81 0.45
C LYS A 31 9.75 4.40 0.27
N PRO A 32 11.07 4.24 0.01
CA PRO A 32 11.67 2.92 -0.15
C PRO A 32 11.59 2.03 1.10
N LYS A 33 11.74 2.62 2.30
CA LYS A 33 11.64 1.90 3.59
C LYS A 33 10.38 2.28 4.34
N LEU A 34 9.86 1.35 5.13
CA LEU A 34 8.71 1.59 5.99
C LEU A 34 9.07 2.51 7.18
N SER A 35 10.27 2.38 7.73
CA SER A 35 10.73 3.24 8.83
C SER A 35 10.80 4.72 8.45
N ASP A 36 11.03 5.05 7.17
CA ASP A 36 11.14 6.43 6.69
C ASP A 36 9.85 7.25 6.90
N TYR A 37 8.71 6.60 7.15
CA TYR A 37 7.45 7.29 7.47
C TYR A 37 7.33 7.73 8.93
N GLY A 38 8.10 7.14 9.85
CA GLY A 38 8.02 7.46 11.27
C GLY A 38 6.71 7.01 11.93
N PHE A 39 6.10 5.92 11.45
CA PHE A 39 4.85 5.41 12.02
C PHE A 39 5.04 4.76 13.39
N PHE A 40 6.20 4.15 13.62
CA PHE A 40 6.50 3.39 14.83
C PHE A 40 7.75 3.93 15.52
N GLU A 41 7.74 3.89 16.85
CA GLU A 41 8.85 4.28 17.71
C GLU A 41 9.64 3.07 18.17
N GLY A 42 10.95 3.23 18.36
CA GLY A 42 11.82 2.13 18.79
C GLY A 42 11.98 1.06 17.71
N PRO A 43 12.19 -0.22 18.10
CA PRO A 43 12.27 -1.32 17.16
C PRO A 43 10.98 -1.45 16.33
N MET A 44 11.11 -1.40 15.00
CA MET A 44 9.97 -1.42 14.07
C MET A 44 9.04 -2.63 14.29
N ALA A 45 9.60 -3.79 14.63
CA ALA A 45 8.83 -5.03 14.82
C ALA A 45 7.88 -4.99 16.02
N ASP A 46 8.13 -4.12 16.99
CA ASP A 46 7.26 -3.96 18.16
C ASP A 46 5.95 -3.26 17.80
N HIS A 47 5.92 -2.56 16.65
CA HIS A 47 4.79 -1.72 16.22
C HIS A 47 4.30 -0.74 17.29
N ASN A 48 5.20 -0.19 18.11
CA ASN A 48 4.85 0.86 19.07
C ASN A 48 4.44 2.12 18.29
N PRO A 49 3.15 2.52 18.28
CA PRO A 49 2.69 3.59 17.40
C PRO A 49 3.23 4.95 17.85
N GLY A 50 3.67 5.77 16.89
CA GLY A 50 4.02 7.16 17.15
C GLY A 50 2.80 8.05 17.43
N PRO A 51 2.98 9.34 17.78
CA PRO A 51 1.93 10.19 18.35
C PRO A 51 0.70 10.44 17.46
N SER A 52 0.80 10.24 16.14
CA SER A 52 -0.30 10.43 15.18
C SER A 52 -0.77 9.12 14.55
N VAL A 53 -0.37 7.99 15.14
CA VAL A 53 -0.72 6.64 14.69
C VAL A 53 -1.59 5.98 15.75
N MET A 54 -2.76 5.47 15.35
CA MET A 54 -3.73 4.89 16.28
C MET A 54 -4.07 3.47 15.87
N PRO A 55 -4.01 2.48 16.80
CA PRO A 55 -4.46 1.13 16.50
C PRO A 55 -5.98 1.08 16.33
N TYR A 56 -6.45 0.17 15.48
CA TYR A 56 -7.88 -0.14 15.37
C TYR A 56 -8.12 -1.61 15.06
N ASP A 57 -9.36 -2.06 15.24
CA ASP A 57 -9.81 -3.38 14.82
C ASP A 57 -11.11 -3.29 14.02
N ILE A 58 -11.42 -4.36 13.28
CA ILE A 58 -12.62 -4.47 12.46
C ILE A 58 -13.48 -5.64 12.94
N SER A 59 -14.80 -5.48 12.87
CA SER A 59 -15.74 -6.50 13.30
C SER A 59 -15.71 -7.75 12.40
N ALA A 60 -15.65 -7.55 11.08
CA ALA A 60 -15.62 -8.64 10.09
C ALA A 60 -14.21 -8.81 9.51
N LYS A 61 -13.46 -9.78 10.03
CA LYS A 61 -12.07 -10.05 9.61
C LYS A 61 -12.05 -11.02 8.43
N LEU A 62 -11.44 -10.60 7.32
CA LEU A 62 -11.18 -11.50 6.20
C LEU A 62 -10.15 -12.56 6.58
N PHE A 63 -10.44 -13.82 6.21
CA PHE A 63 -9.49 -14.93 6.33
C PHE A 63 -8.26 -14.68 5.44
N SER A 64 -7.07 -15.07 5.92
CA SER A 64 -5.81 -14.87 5.19
C SER A 64 -4.78 -15.92 5.62
N ASP A 65 -5.12 -17.19 5.41
CA ASP A 65 -4.25 -18.34 5.70
C ASP A 65 -3.68 -18.32 7.13
N TYR A 66 -4.58 -18.07 8.10
CA TYR A 66 -4.26 -17.94 9.53
C TYR A 66 -3.36 -16.76 9.93
N ALA A 67 -2.88 -15.95 8.99
CA ALA A 67 -2.16 -14.73 9.34
C ALA A 67 -3.04 -13.81 10.20
N LEU A 68 -2.45 -13.34 11.31
CA LEU A 68 -2.99 -12.27 12.14
C LEU A 68 -2.64 -10.91 11.51
N LYS A 69 -3.40 -9.87 11.90
CA LYS A 69 -3.25 -8.53 11.34
C LYS A 69 -3.24 -7.48 12.43
N SER A 70 -2.17 -6.71 12.52
CA SER A 70 -2.18 -5.44 13.23
C SER A 70 -2.63 -4.36 12.26
N ARG A 71 -3.39 -3.38 12.76
CA ARG A 71 -3.93 -2.31 11.93
C ARG A 71 -3.81 -0.98 12.64
N PHE A 72 -3.41 0.03 11.89
CA PHE A 72 -3.26 1.38 12.38
C PHE A 72 -3.82 2.40 11.38
N ILE A 73 -4.20 3.56 11.90
CA ILE A 73 -4.53 4.75 11.12
C ILE A 73 -3.47 5.79 11.47
N ALA A 74 -2.74 6.28 10.47
CA ALA A 74 -1.90 7.47 10.62
C ALA A 74 -2.64 8.66 10.01
N LEU A 75 -2.74 9.74 10.77
CA LEU A 75 -3.32 11.00 10.31
C LEU A 75 -2.24 12.07 10.13
N PRO A 76 -2.41 13.02 9.19
CA PRO A 76 -1.55 14.18 9.12
C PRO A 76 -1.58 14.97 10.44
N LYS A 77 -0.48 15.62 10.78
CA LYS A 77 -0.33 16.34 12.04
C LYS A 77 -1.46 17.36 12.25
N GLY A 78 -2.16 17.23 13.38
CA GLY A 78 -3.25 18.13 13.77
C GLY A 78 -4.58 17.90 13.04
N GLN A 79 -4.66 16.91 12.15
CA GLN A 79 -5.90 16.55 11.46
C GLN A 79 -6.66 15.45 12.20
N GLN A 80 -7.97 15.37 11.94
CA GLN A 80 -8.87 14.39 12.54
C GLN A 80 -9.79 13.76 11.49
N LEU A 81 -10.31 12.58 11.80
CA LEU A 81 -11.38 11.95 11.02
C LEU A 81 -12.68 12.71 11.22
N VAL A 82 -13.46 12.88 10.14
CA VAL A 82 -14.79 13.48 10.24
C VAL A 82 -15.85 12.41 10.02
N TYR A 83 -16.58 12.07 11.09
CA TYR A 83 -17.72 11.17 11.01
C TYR A 83 -18.83 11.74 10.11
N GLN A 84 -19.41 10.89 9.27
CA GLN A 84 -20.46 11.24 8.33
C GLN A 84 -21.81 10.65 8.78
N LYS A 85 -22.92 11.24 8.34
CA LYS A 85 -24.28 10.81 8.71
C LYS A 85 -24.62 9.38 8.28
N ASP A 86 -23.92 8.86 7.27
CA ASP A 86 -24.09 7.50 6.73
C ASP A 86 -23.27 6.44 7.50
N GLY A 87 -22.59 6.82 8.58
CA GLY A 87 -21.76 5.92 9.38
C GLY A 87 -20.32 5.78 8.89
N THR A 88 -19.93 6.50 7.84
CA THR A 88 -18.55 6.48 7.32
C THR A 88 -17.67 7.55 7.98
N PHE A 89 -16.36 7.48 7.73
CA PHE A 89 -15.40 8.51 8.11
C PHE A 89 -14.80 9.15 6.86
N LYS A 90 -14.75 10.48 6.83
CA LYS A 90 -13.96 11.22 5.87
C LYS A 90 -12.54 11.37 6.41
N PHE A 91 -11.59 10.79 5.68
CA PHE A 91 -10.17 10.87 5.97
C PHE A 91 -9.59 12.14 5.35
N PRO A 92 -8.77 12.92 6.07
CA PRO A 92 -7.98 13.98 5.47
C PRO A 92 -7.01 13.38 4.43
N GLN A 93 -6.62 14.18 3.45
CA GLN A 93 -5.56 13.79 2.51
C GLN A 93 -4.28 13.48 3.28
N GLU A 94 -3.45 12.57 2.74
CA GLU A 94 -2.23 12.04 3.37
C GLU A 94 -2.47 11.13 4.58
N SER A 95 -3.73 10.81 4.90
CA SER A 95 -4.02 9.71 5.82
C SER A 95 -3.49 8.39 5.28
N VAL A 96 -3.02 7.53 6.18
CA VAL A 96 -2.53 6.19 5.83
C VAL A 96 -3.24 5.14 6.67
N LEU A 97 -3.82 4.15 5.99
CA LEU A 97 -4.21 2.91 6.65
C LEU A 97 -3.05 1.93 6.55
N ILE A 98 -2.61 1.46 7.71
CA ILE A 98 -1.46 0.55 7.85
C ILE A 98 -2.00 -0.80 8.27
N LYS A 99 -1.58 -1.87 7.58
CA LYS A 99 -1.95 -3.24 7.94
C LYS A 99 -0.75 -4.16 7.80
N THR A 100 -0.33 -4.78 8.90
CA THR A 100 0.76 -5.75 8.88
C THR A 100 0.23 -7.16 9.05
N PHE A 101 0.57 -8.05 8.13
CA PHE A 101 0.33 -9.49 8.24
C PHE A 101 1.47 -10.15 9.00
N TYR A 102 1.14 -10.97 9.99
CA TYR A 102 2.13 -11.65 10.82
C TYR A 102 1.65 -13.00 11.32
N TYR A 103 2.61 -13.82 11.72
CA TYR A 103 2.39 -15.11 12.37
C TYR A 103 3.06 -15.08 13.75
N PRO A 104 2.34 -15.40 14.84
CA PRO A 104 2.99 -15.70 16.12
C PRO A 104 4.01 -16.82 15.94
N ASN A 105 5.16 -16.72 16.61
CA ASN A 105 6.13 -17.83 16.61
C ASN A 105 5.56 -19.07 17.30
N ASN A 106 4.55 -18.88 18.18
CA ASN A 106 3.76 -19.93 18.77
C ASN A 106 2.31 -19.45 18.96
N PHE A 107 1.37 -20.05 18.24
CA PHE A 107 -0.05 -19.70 18.33
C PHE A 107 -0.68 -19.96 19.72
N ARG A 108 -0.02 -20.77 20.56
CA ARG A 108 -0.47 -21.07 21.93
C ARG A 108 0.19 -20.16 22.97
N ASN A 109 1.22 -19.40 22.60
CA ASN A 109 1.95 -18.52 23.50
C ASN A 109 2.42 -17.25 22.79
N SER A 110 1.73 -16.13 23.05
CA SER A 110 2.02 -14.82 22.46
C SER A 110 3.35 -14.21 22.90
N ASP A 111 3.92 -14.66 24.01
CA ASP A 111 5.13 -14.06 24.59
C ASP A 111 6.39 -14.46 23.84
N GLN A 112 6.30 -15.42 22.92
CA GLN A 112 7.40 -15.86 22.06
C GLN A 112 7.60 -14.94 20.83
N GLY A 113 6.89 -13.82 20.76
CA GLY A 113 6.97 -12.86 19.67
C GLY A 113 6.27 -13.33 18.39
N SER A 114 6.48 -12.57 17.32
CA SER A 114 5.83 -12.79 16.04
C SER A 114 6.78 -12.54 14.89
N ARG A 115 6.54 -13.23 13.77
CA ARG A 115 7.18 -12.98 12.50
C ARG A 115 6.27 -12.13 11.62
N LEU A 116 6.68 -10.89 11.39
CA LEU A 116 6.09 -9.96 10.45
C LEU A 116 6.47 -10.35 9.02
N ILE A 117 5.49 -10.31 8.12
CA ILE A 117 5.63 -10.76 6.73
C ILE A 117 5.54 -9.58 5.77
N GLU A 118 4.43 -8.85 5.82
CA GLU A 118 4.15 -7.76 4.88
C GLU A 118 3.33 -6.67 5.56
N THR A 119 3.74 -5.42 5.42
CA THR A 119 2.94 -4.24 5.76
C THR A 119 2.38 -3.63 4.49
N ARG A 120 1.05 -3.48 4.41
CA ARG A 120 0.40 -2.72 3.34
C ARG A 120 0.04 -1.33 3.85
N LEU A 121 0.47 -0.33 3.11
CA LEU A 121 -0.02 1.03 3.24
C LEU A 121 -1.12 1.28 2.22
N LEU A 122 -2.21 1.90 2.64
CA LEU A 122 -3.17 2.53 1.75
C LEU A 122 -3.12 4.02 2.05
N ILE A 123 -2.59 4.82 1.12
CA ILE A 123 -2.33 6.25 1.30
C ILE A 123 -3.41 7.04 0.56
N ASN A 124 -4.05 7.99 1.24
CA ASN A 124 -5.06 8.88 0.66
C ASN A 124 -4.38 10.04 -0.09
N THR A 125 -4.15 9.92 -1.39
CA THR A 125 -3.46 10.92 -2.22
C THR A 125 -4.44 11.86 -2.90
N GLN A 126 -3.92 12.83 -3.68
CA GLN A 126 -4.75 13.72 -4.49
C GLN A 126 -5.50 12.96 -5.61
N GLU A 127 -4.95 11.84 -6.08
CA GLU A 127 -5.54 10.95 -7.08
C GLU A 127 -6.40 9.84 -6.46
N GLY A 128 -6.59 9.86 -5.13
CA GLY A 128 -7.37 8.88 -4.38
C GLY A 128 -6.51 7.92 -3.56
N TRP A 129 -7.11 6.79 -3.15
CA TRP A 129 -6.40 5.82 -2.32
C TRP A 129 -5.48 4.93 -3.15
N ILE A 130 -4.19 4.94 -2.82
CA ILE A 130 -3.16 4.15 -3.51
C ILE A 130 -2.48 3.19 -2.53
N GLY A 131 -2.33 1.93 -2.95
CA GLY A 131 -1.77 0.85 -2.12
C GLY A 131 -0.29 0.60 -2.38
N PHE A 132 0.50 0.43 -1.30
CA PHE A 132 1.92 0.13 -1.35
C PHE A 132 2.28 -1.03 -0.40
N PRO A 133 2.70 -2.19 -0.91
CA PRO A 133 3.17 -3.30 -0.09
C PRO A 133 4.64 -3.13 0.30
N TYR A 134 4.94 -3.43 1.56
CA TYR A 134 6.28 -3.44 2.15
C TYR A 134 6.57 -4.81 2.73
N VAL A 135 7.65 -5.46 2.30
CA VAL A 135 8.00 -6.80 2.75
C VAL A 135 9.09 -6.72 3.81
N TRP A 136 8.85 -7.40 4.93
CA TRP A 136 9.79 -7.44 6.06
C TRP A 136 11.01 -8.29 5.73
N ASN A 137 12.17 -7.86 6.22
CA ASN A 137 13.41 -8.64 6.13
C ASN A 137 13.43 -9.81 7.13
N SER A 138 14.33 -10.75 6.90
CA SER A 138 14.53 -11.92 7.78
C SER A 138 14.92 -11.54 9.20
N GLU A 139 15.65 -10.43 9.35
CA GLU A 139 16.15 -9.95 10.64
C GLU A 139 15.06 -9.26 11.48
N GLN A 140 13.86 -9.04 10.91
CA GLN A 140 12.72 -8.38 11.56
C GLN A 140 13.05 -6.96 12.05
N THR A 141 13.82 -6.22 11.25
CA THR A 141 14.26 -4.85 11.59
C THR A 141 13.71 -3.79 10.64
N GLU A 142 13.32 -4.16 9.41
CA GLU A 142 12.86 -3.21 8.40
C GLU A 142 11.91 -3.89 7.40
N ALA A 143 11.07 -3.09 6.74
CA ALA A 143 10.30 -3.51 5.58
C ALA A 143 10.56 -2.61 4.37
N TYR A 144 10.67 -3.22 3.19
CA TYR A 144 11.04 -2.55 1.95
C TYR A 144 9.90 -2.57 0.94
N LEU A 145 9.71 -1.46 0.22
CA LEU A 145 8.71 -1.34 -0.83
C LEU A 145 8.94 -2.40 -1.93
N GLU A 146 7.90 -3.20 -2.23
CA GLU A 146 7.97 -4.28 -3.23
C GLU A 146 6.78 -4.18 -4.20
N ILE A 147 6.90 -3.37 -5.25
CA ILE A 147 5.76 -2.99 -6.12
C ILE A 147 5.08 -4.18 -6.79
N ALA A 148 5.85 -5.20 -7.18
CA ALA A 148 5.32 -6.43 -7.76
C ALA A 148 4.84 -7.45 -6.69
N GLY A 149 4.97 -7.10 -5.41
CA GLY A 149 4.85 -8.02 -4.29
C GLY A 149 5.98 -9.03 -4.24
N LYS A 150 5.95 -9.90 -3.22
CA LYS A 150 6.92 -10.99 -3.05
C LYS A 150 6.21 -12.27 -2.64
N ARG A 151 6.61 -13.40 -3.23
CA ARG A 151 6.20 -14.73 -2.74
C ARG A 151 7.20 -15.18 -1.68
N LEU A 152 6.68 -15.53 -0.51
CA LEU A 152 7.47 -15.99 0.63
C LEU A 152 6.97 -17.36 1.08
N ASN A 153 7.90 -18.28 1.30
CA ASN A 153 7.60 -19.50 2.03
C ASN A 153 7.51 -19.17 3.51
N VAL A 154 6.36 -19.48 4.12
CA VAL A 154 6.12 -19.24 5.54
C VAL A 154 5.74 -20.57 6.19
N SER A 155 6.34 -20.84 7.35
CA SER A 155 6.01 -21.95 8.25
C SER A 155 5.70 -21.36 9.61
N PHE A 156 4.63 -21.81 10.25
CA PHE A 156 4.11 -21.26 11.50
C PHE A 156 3.35 -22.32 12.30
#